data_AF-A0A538RYC6-F1
#
_entry.id   AF-A0A538RYC6-F1
#
_cell.length_a   1.000
_cell.length_b   1.000
_cell.length_c   1.000
_cell.angle_alpha   90.00
_cell.angle_beta   90.00
_cell.angle_gamma   90.00
#
_symmetry.space_group_name_H-M   'P 1'
#
loop_
_entity.id
_entity.type
_entity.pdbx_description
1 polymer ?
#
loop_
_entity_poly.entity_id
_entity_poly.type
_entity_poly.pdbx_seq_one_letter_code
_entity_poly.pdbx_strand_id
1 'polypeptide(L)' 'MALCEQGYLCDVCGQEVEEITDSDLYLRYVLGEVHPEQLHLLRERHIRCNPVTAQFIVDPGFEPVRCEGAFAK' A
#
# COMPACT_ATOMS: atom_id res chain seq x y z
N MET A 1 5.19 -19.43 -22.73
CA MET A 1 5.34 -18.15 -22.01
C MET A 1 4.11 -18.02 -21.11
N ALA A 2 4.21 -18.37 -19.83
CA ALA A 2 3.05 -18.41 -18.92
C ALA A 2 3.48 -18.45 -17.43
N LEU A 3 4.42 -17.59 -17.03
CA LEU A 3 4.93 -17.57 -15.65
C LEU A 3 5.21 -16.14 -15.11
N CYS A 4 4.98 -15.10 -15.91
CA CYS A 4 5.32 -13.71 -15.55
C CYS A 4 4.14 -12.75 -15.69
N GLU A 5 2.90 -13.23 -15.57
CA GLU A 5 1.71 -12.38 -15.74
C GLU A 5 1.14 -11.87 -14.41
N GLN A 6 1.67 -12.31 -13.27
CA GLN A 6 1.24 -11.81 -11.96
C GLN A 6 2.06 -10.58 -11.57
N GLY A 7 1.37 -9.46 -11.40
CA GLY A 7 1.92 -8.22 -10.86
C GLY A 7 2.33 -8.34 -9.39
N TYR A 8 2.51 -7.19 -8.72
CA TYR A 8 2.78 -7.20 -7.28
C TYR A 8 1.53 -7.60 -6.52
N LEU A 9 1.58 -8.71 -5.79
CA LEU A 9 0.46 -9.17 -4.97
C LEU A 9 0.49 -8.50 -3.60
N CYS A 10 -0.64 -7.93 -3.21
CA CYS A 10 -0.87 -7.43 -1.87
C CYS A 10 -0.79 -8.57 -0.86
N ASP A 11 0.07 -8.46 0.16
CA ASP A 11 0.23 -9.52 1.17
C ASP A 11 -0.97 -9.65 2.13
N VAL A 12 -1.92 -8.69 2.11
CA VAL A 12 -3.13 -8.67 2.94
C VAL A 12 -4.32 -9.32 2.24
N CYS A 13 -4.69 -8.83 1.04
CA CYS A 13 -5.88 -9.29 0.33
C CYS A 13 -5.56 -10.33 -0.78
N GLY A 14 -4.28 -10.47 -1.16
CA GLY A 14 -3.85 -11.38 -2.21
C GLY A 14 -4.15 -10.93 -3.64
N GLN A 15 -4.77 -9.75 -3.82
CA GLN A 15 -5.04 -9.16 -5.14
C GLN A 15 -3.83 -8.36 -5.64
N GLU A 16 -3.78 -8.11 -6.95
CA GLU A 16 -2.72 -7.30 -7.55
C GLU A 16 -2.83 -5.82 -7.14
N VAL A 17 -1.68 -5.23 -6.86
CA VAL A 17 -1.51 -3.78 -6.77
C VAL A 17 -1.17 -3.29 -8.18
N GLU A 18 -2.20 -2.86 -8.89
CA GLU A 18 -2.10 -2.52 -10.32
C GLU A 18 -1.38 -1.18 -10.55
N GLU A 19 -1.67 -0.19 -9.70
CA GLU A 19 -1.17 1.18 -9.85
C GLU A 19 -0.24 1.60 -8.71
N ILE A 20 0.75 2.43 -9.03
CA ILE A 20 1.69 2.96 -8.04
C ILE A 20 0.99 3.83 -6.97
N THR A 21 -0.14 4.44 -7.33
CA THR A 21 -0.99 5.21 -6.42
C THR A 21 -1.75 4.34 -5.42
N ASP A 22 -1.82 3.04 -5.65
CA ASP A 22 -2.40 2.07 -4.72
C ASP A 22 -1.35 1.40 -3.84
N SER A 23 -0.05 1.61 -4.08
CA SER A 23 1.06 0.98 -3.37
C SER A 23 1.36 1.64 -2.01
N ASP A 24 1.16 0.88 -0.93
CA ASP A 24 1.58 1.28 0.42
C ASP A 24 3.11 1.29 0.53
N LEU A 25 3.81 0.36 -0.13
CA LEU A 25 5.27 0.31 -0.10
C LEU A 25 5.87 1.55 -0.74
N TYR A 26 5.30 2.02 -1.85
CA TYR A 26 5.72 3.24 -2.52
C TYR A 26 5.39 4.49 -1.69
N LEU A 27 4.20 4.54 -1.06
CA LEU A 27 3.88 5.63 -0.14
C LEU A 27 4.91 5.73 0.99
N ARG A 28 5.24 4.60 1.62
CA ARG A 28 6.23 4.53 2.70
C ARG A 28 7.63 4.93 2.25
N TYR A 29 8.00 4.60 1.01
CA TYR A 29 9.23 5.11 0.40
C TYR A 29 9.22 6.64 0.25
N VAL A 30 8.14 7.21 -0.29
CA VAL A 30 8.00 8.67 -0.47
C VAL A 30 8.02 9.40 0.89
N LEU A 31 7.46 8.79 1.93
CA LEU A 31 7.49 9.31 3.31
C LEU A 31 8.86 9.11 3.99
N GLY A 32 9.81 8.41 3.37
CA GLY A 32 11.14 8.15 3.93
C GLY A 32 11.17 7.05 4.99
N GLU A 33 10.11 6.26 5.13
CA GLU A 33 10.04 5.14 6.08
C GLU A 33 10.74 3.87 5.57
N VAL A 34 10.99 3.80 4.26
CA VAL A 34 11.65 2.67 3.58
C VAL A 34 12.77 3.21 2.70
N HIS A 35 13.97 2.65 2.84
CA HIS A 35 15.10 2.99 1.99
C HIS A 35 14.95 2.38 0.58
N PRO A 36 15.40 3.06 -0.50
CA PRO A 36 15.33 2.54 -1.86
C PRO A 36 15.98 1.16 -2.01
N GLU A 37 17.07 0.91 -1.29
CA GLU A 37 17.79 -0.37 -1.29
C GLU A 37 16.97 -1.53 -0.71
N GLN A 38 15.89 -1.25 0.01
CA GLN A 38 15.03 -2.26 0.63
C GLN A 38 13.78 -2.59 -0.19
N LEU A 39 13.44 -1.80 -1.21
CA LEU A 39 12.18 -1.94 -1.96
C LEU A 39 11.99 -3.33 -2.56
N HIS A 40 13.05 -3.91 -3.11
CA HIS A 40 13.03 -5.24 -3.73
C HIS A 40 12.95 -6.40 -2.72
N LEU A 41 13.10 -6.11 -1.42
CA LEU A 41 13.06 -7.11 -0.35
C LEU A 41 11.72 -7.13 0.39
N LEU A 42 10.98 -6.02 0.35
CA LEU A 42 9.72 -5.86 1.05
C LEU A 42 8.55 -6.30 0.16
N ARG A 43 7.50 -6.79 0.82
CA ARG A 43 6.25 -7.16 0.14
C ARG A 43 5.39 -5.92 -0.12
N GLU A 44 4.61 -6.00 -1.18
CA GLU A 44 3.67 -4.94 -1.55
C GLU A 44 2.33 -5.10 -0.80
N ARG A 45 1.63 -3.98 -0.62
CA ARG A 45 0.28 -3.87 -0.05
C ARG A 45 -0.50 -2.77 -0.74
N HIS A 46 -1.82 -2.93 -0.83
CA HIS A 46 -2.65 -1.76 -1.12
C HIS A 46 -2.60 -0.79 0.05
N ILE A 47 -2.55 0.51 -0.22
CA ILE A 47 -2.70 1.58 0.79
C ILE A 47 -3.96 1.30 1.64
N ARG A 48 -5.07 0.95 0.98
CA ARG A 48 -6.36 0.65 1.64
C ARG A 48 -6.33 -0.57 2.55
N CYS A 49 -5.44 -1.53 2.30
CA CYS A 49 -5.24 -2.68 3.16
C CYS A 49 -4.45 -2.34 4.44
N ASN A 50 -3.89 -1.13 4.52
CA ASN A 50 -3.27 -0.57 5.71
C ASN A 50 -4.12 0.59 6.27
N PRO A 51 -5.23 0.30 6.99
CA PRO A 51 -6.15 1.33 7.48
C PRO A 51 -5.52 2.27 8.50
N VAL A 52 -4.47 1.82 9.20
CA VAL A 52 -3.75 2.64 10.19
C VAL A 52 -3.10 3.85 9.52
N THR A 53 -2.50 3.67 8.34
CA THR A 53 -1.89 4.77 7.56
C THR A 53 -2.92 5.45 6.67
N ALA A 54 -3.77 4.68 5.97
CA ALA A 54 -4.69 5.21 4.96
C ALA A 54 -5.71 6.22 5.49
N GLN A 55 -6.12 6.12 6.75
CA GLN A 55 -7.05 7.06 7.39
C GLN A 55 -6.55 8.51 7.46
N PHE A 56 -5.23 8.72 7.28
CA PHE A 56 -4.63 10.05 7.31
C PHE A 56 -4.60 10.73 5.93
N ILE A 57 -4.91 10.01 4.85
CA ILE A 57 -4.96 10.57 3.51
C ILE A 57 -6.21 11.48 3.38
N VAL A 58 -5.98 12.74 3.04
CA VAL A 58 -7.03 13.74 2.81
C VAL A 58 -6.89 14.24 1.36
N ASP A 59 -7.51 13.52 0.44
CA ASP A 59 -7.54 13.85 -0.98
C ASP A 59 -8.93 13.52 -1.57
N PRO A 60 -9.55 14.41 -2.37
CA PRO A 60 -10.87 14.15 -2.95
C PRO A 60 -10.94 12.92 -3.88
N GLY A 61 -9.82 12.51 -4.47
CA GLY A 61 -9.71 11.32 -5.32
C GLY A 61 -9.46 10.02 -4.54
N PHE A 62 -9.28 10.09 -3.22
CA PHE A 62 -9.04 8.93 -2.38
C PHE A 62 -10.25 8.66 -1.48
N GLU A 63 -10.98 7.58 -1.77
CA GLU A 63 -12.09 7.16 -0.90
C GLU A 63 -11.59 6.93 0.55
N PRO A 64 -12.12 7.65 1.56
CA PRO A 64 -11.60 7.61 2.92
C PRO A 64 -11.65 6.23 3.57
N VAL A 65 -10.60 5.88 4.32
CA VAL A 65 -10.52 4.64 5.09
C VAL A 65 -10.70 4.94 6.58
N ARG A 66 -11.52 4.13 7.27
CA ARG A 66 -11.70 4.23 8.73
C ARG A 66 -10.87 3.16 9.43
N CYS A 67 -10.11 3.57 10.44
CA CYS A 67 -9.52 2.66 11.41
C CYS A 67 -10.30 2.78 12.72
N GLU A 68 -10.74 1.66 13.28
CA GLU A 68 -11.32 1.63 14.62
C GLU A 68 -10.24 1.34 15.67
N GLY A 69 -10.51 1.67 16.93
CA GLY A 69 -9.64 1.33 18.06
C GLY A 69 -8.56 2.38 18.37
N ALA A 70 -7.47 1.94 18.99
CA ALA A 70 -6.48 2.81 19.61
C ALA A 70 -5.73 3.75 18.65
N PHE A 71 -5.75 3.44 17.35
CA PHE A 71 -5.11 4.22 16.30
C PHE A 71 -6.12 4.99 15.44
N ALA A 72 -7.39 5.08 15.84
CA ALA A 72 -8.38 5.88 15.14
C ALA A 72 -7.99 7.38 15.16
N LYS A 73 -8.00 8.00 13.99
CA LYS A 73 -7.83 9.46 13.81
C LYS A 73 -8.98 10.26 14.43
#